data_AF-A0A254QGD7-F1
#
_entry.id   AF-A0A254QGD7-F1
#
_cell.length_a   1.000
_cell.length_b   1.000
_cell.length_c   1.000
_cell.angle_alpha   90.00
_cell.angle_beta   90.00
_cell.angle_gamma   90.00
#
_symmetry.space_group_name_H-M   'P 1'
#
loop_
_entity.id
_entity.type
_entity.pdbx_description
1 polymer ?
#
loop_
_entity_poly.entity_id
_entity_poly.type
_entity_poly.pdbx_seq_one_letter_code
_entity_poly.pdbx_strand_id
1 'polypeptide(L)'
;MKNNRQKEPADFTPDVLGELPMTIAKYALWGGVAVLALSLLAIIFLMNVAAGDAAKAAQVATNMGMFEKGIILGPILIALGSAWLFWEEEMMVGINVIMALLVFFAPVWLPLILQNAQPETSNPGVTKGYEILAVGGQIYVGFAIAILVGDIVTRVRKRMVYGTKAALLKYGTNIKEESDRKNVFMGKCWQLPFCRKFVREKCPIYHAQRTCWRELVGCMCEEAVISAAMSDKPVSKEALLNGSAIPRNNKLTDGQKRQRCHNCVIYNEHQKHKYKLAMPLAMIFYGIVFLLFRESLGGWVSGMMTGASKKVNQITVGTVKEIGAGEYFNQFLTVAIILVAFAYTVKLIEHAIFKLKI
;
A
#
# COMPACT_ATOMS: atom_id res chain seq x y z
N MET A 1 -29.18 32.08 -13.06
CA MET A 1 -28.47 30.78 -13.16
C MET A 1 -27.20 31.00 -13.96
N LYS A 2 -26.02 31.07 -13.31
CA LYS A 2 -24.73 31.24 -14.00
C LYS A 2 -24.25 29.87 -14.48
N ASN A 3 -24.13 29.74 -15.79
CA ASN A 3 -23.72 28.55 -16.50
C ASN A 3 -22.21 28.34 -16.29
N ASN A 4 -21.83 27.55 -15.27
CA ASN A 4 -20.47 27.07 -15.08
C ASN A 4 -20.19 26.04 -16.18
N ARG A 5 -19.90 26.51 -17.40
CA ARG A 5 -19.18 25.70 -18.38
C ARG A 5 -17.84 25.37 -17.75
N GLN A 6 -17.69 24.12 -17.32
CA GLN A 6 -16.38 23.54 -17.02
C GLN A 6 -15.51 23.87 -18.23
N LYS A 7 -14.47 24.69 -18.04
CA LYS A 7 -13.42 24.84 -19.04
C LYS A 7 -12.89 23.42 -19.25
N GLU A 8 -13.09 22.87 -20.44
CA GLU A 8 -12.37 21.68 -20.87
C GLU A 8 -10.89 21.97 -20.61
N PRO A 9 -10.17 21.09 -19.89
CA PRO A 9 -8.75 21.26 -19.70
C PRO A 9 -8.13 21.40 -21.09
N ALA A 10 -7.37 22.48 -21.30
CA ALA A 10 -6.70 22.74 -22.56
C ALA A 10 -6.02 21.45 -23.03
N ASP A 11 -6.36 21.03 -24.25
CA ASP A 11 -5.86 19.82 -24.87
C ASP A 11 -4.34 19.86 -24.77
N PHE A 12 -3.80 18.98 -23.92
CA PHE A 12 -2.38 18.91 -23.63
C PHE A 12 -1.75 18.37 -24.91
N THR A 13 -1.17 19.25 -25.73
CA THR A 13 -0.38 18.84 -26.89
C THR A 13 0.62 17.80 -26.41
N PRO A 14 0.77 16.65 -27.08
CA PRO A 14 1.72 15.61 -26.68
C PRO A 14 3.12 16.22 -26.72
N ASP A 15 3.60 16.68 -25.57
CA ASP A 15 4.93 17.21 -25.42
C ASP A 15 5.90 16.10 -25.81
N VAL A 16 6.72 16.35 -26.83
CA VAL A 16 7.82 15.46 -27.25
C VAL A 16 8.74 15.08 -26.07
N LEU A 17 8.78 15.95 -25.05
CA LEU A 17 9.48 15.72 -23.77
C LEU A 17 8.84 14.62 -22.89
N GLY A 18 7.55 14.32 -23.07
CA GLY A 18 6.85 13.25 -22.36
C GLY A 18 7.07 11.86 -22.96
N GLU A 19 7.38 11.76 -24.26
CA GLU A 19 7.59 10.47 -24.96
C GLU A 19 9.00 9.89 -24.75
N LEU A 20 10.00 10.76 -24.59
CA LEU A 20 11.40 10.35 -24.43
C LEU A 20 11.61 9.45 -23.17
N PRO A 21 11.13 9.81 -21.96
CA PRO A 21 11.29 8.97 -20.78
C PRO A 21 10.63 7.59 -20.92
N MET A 22 9.47 7.53 -21.59
CA MET A 22 8.75 6.28 -21.81
C MET A 22 9.52 5.35 -22.76
N THR A 23 10.12 5.92 -23.79
CA THR A 23 10.95 5.18 -24.75
C THR A 23 12.21 4.64 -24.06
N ILE A 24 12.89 5.47 -23.26
CA ILE A 24 14.06 5.05 -22.46
C ILE A 24 13.69 3.91 -21.51
N ALA A 25 12.57 4.01 -20.82
CA ALA A 25 12.13 2.97 -19.88
C ALA A 25 11.79 1.64 -20.58
N LYS A 26 11.23 1.66 -21.79
CA LYS A 26 11.01 0.46 -22.61
C LYS A 26 12.33 -0.20 -22.99
N TYR A 27 13.31 0.58 -23.45
CA TYR A 27 14.63 0.05 -23.77
C TYR A 27 15.37 -0.46 -22.54
N ALA A 28 15.24 0.22 -21.39
CA ALA A 28 15.79 -0.26 -20.12
C ALA A 28 15.16 -1.60 -19.71
N LEU A 29 13.84 -1.72 -19.77
CA LEU A 29 13.14 -2.97 -19.41
C LEU A 29 13.57 -4.13 -20.33
N TRP A 30 13.40 -3.99 -21.65
CA TRP A 30 13.70 -5.07 -22.59
C TRP A 30 15.19 -5.35 -22.72
N GLY A 31 16.02 -4.30 -22.69
CA GLY A 31 17.47 -4.43 -22.64
C GLY A 31 17.93 -5.14 -21.36
N GLY A 32 17.33 -4.80 -20.21
CA GLY A 32 17.58 -5.48 -18.94
C GLY A 32 17.22 -6.97 -18.98
N VAL A 33 16.06 -7.31 -19.56
CA VAL A 33 15.64 -8.72 -19.77
C VAL A 33 16.65 -9.46 -20.65
N ALA A 34 17.05 -8.87 -21.79
CA ALA A 34 18.01 -9.47 -22.69
C ALA A 34 19.38 -9.69 -22.03
N VAL A 35 19.91 -8.67 -21.32
CA VAL A 35 21.17 -8.74 -20.59
C VAL A 35 21.13 -9.82 -19.51
N LEU A 36 20.04 -9.89 -18.72
CA LEU A 36 19.88 -10.89 -17.68
C LEU A 36 19.82 -12.30 -18.29
N ALA A 37 19.01 -12.51 -19.32
CA ALA A 37 18.85 -13.81 -19.96
C ALA A 37 20.15 -14.31 -20.59
N LEU A 38 20.87 -13.46 -21.35
CA LEU A 38 22.14 -13.81 -21.97
C LEU A 38 23.22 -14.11 -20.92
N SER A 39 23.30 -13.31 -19.85
CA SER A 39 24.27 -13.54 -18.76
C SER A 39 23.96 -14.83 -18.00
N LEU A 40 22.68 -15.10 -17.76
CA LEU A 40 22.23 -16.34 -17.10
C LEU A 40 22.59 -17.57 -17.94
N LEU A 41 22.28 -17.55 -19.24
CA LEU A 41 22.63 -18.62 -20.18
C LEU A 41 24.14 -18.84 -20.28
N ALA A 42 24.92 -17.76 -20.33
CA ALA A 42 26.37 -17.84 -20.37
C ALA A 42 26.95 -18.44 -19.08
N ILE A 43 26.46 -18.04 -17.91
CA ILE A 43 26.89 -18.61 -16.62
C ILE A 43 26.51 -20.10 -16.55
N ILE A 44 25.29 -20.47 -16.92
CA ILE A 44 24.85 -21.87 -16.97
C ILE A 44 25.77 -22.70 -17.87
N PHE A 45 26.06 -22.20 -19.07
CA PHE A 45 26.95 -22.86 -20.01
C PHE A 45 28.35 -23.04 -19.42
N LEU A 46 28.93 -21.98 -18.84
CA LEU A 46 30.25 -22.01 -18.21
C LEU A 46 30.28 -22.97 -17.01
N MET A 47 29.23 -23.02 -16.19
CA MET A 47 29.12 -23.97 -15.08
C MET A 47 29.15 -25.42 -15.57
N ASN A 48 28.44 -25.73 -16.66
CA ASN A 48 28.48 -27.07 -17.27
C ASN A 48 29.87 -27.42 -17.82
N VAL A 49 30.57 -26.46 -18.45
CA VAL A 49 31.94 -26.66 -18.93
C VAL A 49 32.90 -26.91 -17.76
N ALA A 50 32.78 -26.13 -16.68
CA ALA A 50 33.59 -26.31 -15.49
C ALA A 50 33.33 -27.67 -14.83
N ALA A 51 32.08 -28.12 -14.77
CA ALA A 51 31.71 -29.42 -14.20
C ALA A 51 32.28 -30.61 -14.99
N GLY A 52 32.38 -30.49 -16.33
CA GLY A 52 32.91 -31.56 -17.18
C GLY A 52 34.45 -31.63 -17.25
N ASP A 53 35.16 -30.55 -16.96
CA ASP A 53 36.63 -30.46 -17.13
C ASP A 53 37.28 -29.62 -16.00
N ALA A 54 37.79 -30.31 -14.98
CA ALA A 54 38.42 -29.68 -13.82
C ALA A 54 39.65 -28.83 -14.18
N ALA A 55 40.36 -29.13 -15.28
CA ALA A 55 41.52 -28.35 -15.70
C ALA A 55 41.13 -26.95 -16.20
N LYS A 56 39.90 -26.80 -16.72
CA LYS A 56 39.36 -25.52 -17.20
C LYS A 56 38.63 -24.72 -16.12
N ALA A 57 38.35 -25.32 -14.96
CA ALA A 57 37.55 -24.71 -13.91
C ALA A 57 38.08 -23.33 -13.45
N ALA A 58 39.41 -23.19 -13.32
CA ALA A 58 40.03 -21.92 -12.94
C ALA A 58 39.89 -20.83 -14.03
N GLN A 59 40.08 -21.19 -15.30
CA GLN A 59 39.92 -20.25 -16.41
C GLN A 59 38.46 -19.81 -16.56
N VAL A 60 37.53 -20.76 -16.40
CA VAL A 60 36.09 -20.50 -16.44
C VAL A 60 35.68 -19.52 -15.33
N ALA A 61 36.19 -19.69 -14.11
CA ALA A 61 35.90 -18.78 -12.99
C ALA A 61 36.31 -17.33 -13.30
N THR A 62 37.45 -17.12 -13.98
CA THR A 62 37.88 -15.79 -14.43
C THR A 62 36.93 -15.20 -15.48
N ASN A 63 36.48 -16.01 -16.44
CA ASN A 63 35.56 -15.56 -17.49
C ASN A 63 34.15 -15.22 -16.94
N MET A 64 33.72 -15.89 -15.86
CA MET A 64 32.43 -15.61 -15.21
C MET A 64 32.34 -14.18 -14.65
N GLY A 65 33.47 -13.56 -14.26
CA GLY A 65 33.49 -12.18 -13.76
C GLY A 65 32.99 -11.15 -14.77
N MET A 66 33.05 -11.44 -16.08
CA MET A 66 32.46 -10.56 -17.10
C MET A 66 30.93 -10.61 -17.07
N PHE A 67 30.35 -11.81 -16.90
CA PHE A 67 28.90 -12.03 -16.86
C PHE A 67 28.27 -11.65 -15.52
N GLU A 68 29.05 -11.59 -14.45
CA GLU A 68 28.64 -11.06 -13.15
C GLU A 68 28.04 -9.65 -13.28
N LYS A 69 28.69 -8.77 -14.05
CA LYS A 69 28.18 -7.41 -14.29
C LYS A 69 26.82 -7.41 -14.99
N GLY A 70 26.59 -8.36 -15.91
CA GLY A 70 25.31 -8.51 -16.60
C GLY A 70 24.21 -9.03 -15.68
N ILE A 71 24.52 -9.99 -14.81
CA ILE A 71 23.61 -10.48 -13.77
C ILE A 71 23.23 -9.39 -12.76
N ILE A 72 24.13 -8.44 -12.48
CA ILE A 72 23.83 -7.30 -11.60
C ILE A 72 23.04 -6.22 -12.34
N LEU A 73 23.46 -5.84 -13.55
CA LEU A 73 22.88 -4.73 -14.31
C LEU A 73 21.48 -5.07 -14.84
N GLY A 74 21.27 -6.29 -15.32
CA GLY A 74 19.99 -6.73 -15.89
C GLY A 74 18.80 -6.51 -14.96
N PRO A 75 18.81 -7.05 -13.73
CA PRO A 75 17.74 -6.85 -12.75
C PRO A 75 17.50 -5.39 -12.38
N ILE A 76 18.55 -4.57 -12.30
CA ILE A 76 18.41 -3.13 -12.02
C ILE A 76 17.63 -2.44 -13.15
N LEU A 77 18.00 -2.72 -14.40
CA LEU A 77 17.33 -2.17 -15.57
C LEU A 77 15.87 -2.66 -15.68
N ILE A 78 15.60 -3.93 -15.37
CA ILE A 78 14.24 -4.48 -15.33
C ILE A 78 13.41 -3.79 -14.24
N ALA A 79 13.95 -3.66 -13.03
CA ALA A 79 13.28 -3.05 -11.91
C ALA A 79 12.95 -1.57 -12.19
N LEU A 80 13.93 -0.79 -12.66
CA LEU A 80 13.73 0.63 -12.98
C LEU A 80 12.81 0.84 -14.19
N GLY A 81 13.01 0.07 -15.27
CA GLY A 81 12.19 0.15 -16.47
C GLY A 81 10.73 -0.23 -16.22
N SER A 82 10.49 -1.32 -15.48
CA SER A 82 9.14 -1.75 -15.12
C SER A 82 8.49 -0.81 -14.11
N ALA A 83 9.24 -0.31 -13.12
CA ALA A 83 8.74 0.68 -12.18
C ALA A 83 8.28 1.94 -12.89
N TRP A 84 9.04 2.44 -13.86
CA TRP A 84 8.65 3.64 -14.61
C TRP A 84 7.43 3.42 -15.51
N LEU A 85 7.39 2.29 -16.24
CA LEU A 85 6.31 2.01 -17.19
C LEU A 85 4.97 1.68 -16.51
N PHE A 86 5.02 1.03 -15.35
CA PHE A 86 3.84 0.44 -14.72
C PHE A 86 3.66 0.90 -13.27
N TRP A 87 4.12 2.11 -12.92
CA TRP A 87 4.12 2.64 -11.53
C TRP A 87 2.73 2.67 -10.87
N GLU A 88 1.64 2.64 -11.64
CA GLU A 88 0.27 2.68 -11.11
C GLU A 88 -0.46 1.33 -11.19
N GLU A 89 0.13 0.32 -11.82
CA GLU A 89 -0.50 -0.98 -11.96
C GLU A 89 -0.21 -1.88 -10.77
N GLU A 90 -1.26 -2.44 -10.16
CA GLU A 90 -1.10 -3.30 -8.97
C GLU A 90 -0.29 -4.58 -9.23
N MET A 91 -0.28 -5.04 -10.48
CA MET A 91 0.40 -6.25 -10.89
C MET A 91 1.93 -6.08 -10.97
N MET A 92 2.42 -4.86 -11.19
CA MET A 92 3.85 -4.59 -11.40
C MET A 92 4.69 -5.02 -10.21
N VAL A 93 4.25 -4.68 -9.00
CA VAL A 93 4.96 -5.01 -7.76
C VAL A 93 4.98 -6.53 -7.55
N GLY A 94 3.85 -7.20 -7.79
CA GLY A 94 3.75 -8.65 -7.71
C GLY A 94 4.69 -9.37 -8.67
N ILE A 95 4.74 -8.92 -9.93
CA ILE A 95 5.61 -9.49 -10.97
C ILE A 95 7.09 -9.30 -10.59
N ASN A 96 7.51 -8.10 -10.18
CA ASN A 96 8.89 -7.83 -9.77
C ASN A 96 9.32 -8.69 -8.58
N VAL A 97 8.44 -8.85 -7.58
CA VAL A 97 8.72 -9.73 -6.42
C VAL A 97 8.87 -11.18 -6.87
N ILE A 98 7.96 -11.70 -7.71
CA ILE A 98 8.04 -13.08 -8.22
C ILE A 98 9.34 -13.30 -9.01
N MET A 99 9.68 -12.38 -9.92
CA MET A 99 10.89 -12.46 -10.72
C MET A 99 12.15 -12.38 -9.86
N ALA A 100 12.16 -11.51 -8.85
CA ALA A 100 13.28 -11.40 -7.92
C ALA A 100 13.45 -12.69 -7.09
N LEU A 101 12.36 -13.31 -6.63
CA LEU A 101 12.40 -14.60 -5.94
C LEU A 101 12.89 -15.72 -6.85
N LEU A 102 12.48 -15.75 -8.12
CA LEU A 102 12.96 -16.74 -9.09
C LEU A 102 14.48 -16.68 -9.28
N VAL A 103 15.03 -15.47 -9.41
CA VAL A 103 16.49 -15.27 -9.55
C VAL A 103 17.22 -15.54 -8.23
N PHE A 104 16.67 -15.10 -7.10
CA PHE A 104 17.25 -15.34 -5.77
C PHE A 104 17.35 -16.83 -5.43
N PHE A 105 16.32 -17.61 -5.79
CA PHE A 105 16.33 -19.06 -5.61
C PHE A 105 16.96 -19.81 -6.79
N ALA A 106 17.55 -19.14 -7.79
CA ALA A 106 18.24 -19.80 -8.90
C ALA A 106 19.28 -20.83 -8.45
N PRO A 107 20.13 -20.57 -7.44
CA PRO A 107 21.08 -21.58 -6.95
C PRO A 107 20.43 -22.88 -6.45
N VAL A 108 19.15 -22.84 -6.07
CA VAL A 108 18.41 -23.99 -5.59
C VAL A 108 17.85 -24.84 -6.73
N TRP A 109 17.11 -24.21 -7.64
CA TRP A 109 16.37 -24.95 -8.66
C TRP A 109 17.22 -25.24 -9.91
N LEU A 110 18.27 -24.45 -10.16
CA LEU A 110 19.13 -24.64 -11.31
C LEU A 110 19.89 -25.98 -11.30
N PRO A 111 20.48 -26.46 -10.18
CA PRO A 111 21.09 -27.80 -10.14
C PRO A 111 20.12 -28.92 -10.52
N LEU A 112 18.82 -28.79 -10.18
CA LEU A 112 17.79 -29.78 -10.51
C LEU A 112 17.60 -29.90 -12.03
N ILE A 113 17.73 -28.79 -12.76
CA ILE A 113 17.63 -28.77 -14.22
C ILE A 113 18.92 -29.27 -14.86
N LEU A 114 20.08 -28.92 -14.29
CA LEU A 114 21.37 -29.16 -14.92
C LEU A 114 21.93 -30.57 -14.70
N GLN A 115 21.42 -31.35 -13.72
CA GLN A 115 21.77 -32.73 -13.34
C GLN A 115 23.26 -33.04 -13.03
N ASN A 116 24.20 -32.43 -13.76
CA ASN A 116 25.65 -32.60 -13.68
C ASN A 116 26.36 -31.46 -12.92
N ALA A 117 25.65 -30.38 -12.60
CA ALA A 117 26.19 -29.23 -11.88
C ALA A 117 25.84 -29.32 -10.38
N GLN A 118 26.13 -30.45 -9.75
CA GLN A 118 26.07 -30.48 -8.28
C GLN A 118 27.14 -29.52 -7.75
N PRO A 119 26.86 -28.71 -6.72
CA PRO A 119 27.87 -27.91 -6.04
C PRO A 119 28.82 -28.84 -5.28
N GLU A 120 29.67 -29.56 -6.01
CA GLU A 120 30.83 -30.20 -5.43
C GLU A 120 31.76 -29.08 -4.95
N THR A 121 32.05 -29.09 -3.65
CA THR A 121 32.90 -28.10 -2.97
C THR A 121 34.32 -28.00 -3.55
N SER A 122 34.71 -28.88 -4.46
CA SER A 122 36.01 -28.95 -5.11
C SER A 122 36.11 -28.16 -6.42
N ASN A 123 34.99 -27.79 -7.07
CA ASN A 123 35.03 -27.11 -8.37
C ASN A 123 34.87 -25.58 -8.23
N PRO A 124 35.95 -24.79 -8.41
CA PRO A 124 35.89 -23.35 -8.21
C PRO A 124 34.98 -22.63 -9.21
N GLY A 125 34.86 -23.15 -10.45
CA GLY A 125 34.01 -22.55 -11.48
C GLY A 125 32.52 -22.69 -11.15
N VAL A 126 32.09 -23.88 -10.74
CA VAL A 126 30.70 -24.14 -10.32
C VAL A 126 30.35 -23.32 -9.08
N THR A 127 31.25 -23.28 -8.09
CA THR A 127 31.06 -22.51 -6.85
C THR A 127 30.92 -21.02 -7.14
N LYS A 128 31.77 -20.47 -8.03
CA LYS A 128 31.69 -19.05 -8.41
C LYS A 128 30.40 -18.70 -9.15
N GLY A 129 29.92 -19.59 -10.02
CA GLY A 129 28.64 -19.41 -10.72
C GLY A 129 27.47 -19.25 -9.75
N TYR A 130 27.37 -20.13 -8.75
CA TYR A 130 26.33 -20.02 -7.72
C TYR A 130 26.43 -18.76 -6.86
N GLU A 131 27.64 -18.33 -6.52
CA GLU A 131 27.87 -17.08 -5.80
C GLU A 131 27.35 -15.88 -6.59
N ILE A 132 27.68 -15.78 -7.88
CA ILE A 132 27.22 -14.69 -8.76
C ILE A 132 25.69 -14.67 -8.86
N LEU A 133 25.06 -15.84 -9.03
CA LEU A 133 23.60 -15.94 -9.09
C LEU A 133 22.93 -15.49 -7.77
N ALA A 134 23.50 -15.90 -6.63
CA ALA A 134 23.00 -15.48 -5.32
C ALA A 134 23.09 -13.96 -5.13
N VAL A 135 24.22 -13.35 -5.49
CA VAL A 135 24.42 -11.89 -5.41
C VAL A 135 23.45 -11.15 -6.33
N GLY A 136 23.31 -11.58 -7.59
CA GLY A 136 22.36 -10.99 -8.53
C GLY A 136 20.91 -11.04 -8.05
N GLY A 137 20.52 -12.19 -7.50
CA GLY A 137 19.20 -12.38 -6.90
C GLY A 137 18.97 -11.50 -5.67
N GLN A 138 19.96 -11.37 -4.78
CA GLN A 138 19.88 -10.49 -3.62
C GLN A 138 19.68 -9.02 -4.02
N ILE A 139 20.42 -8.56 -5.03
CA ILE A 139 20.28 -7.19 -5.56
C ILE A 139 18.88 -6.99 -6.14
N TYR A 140 18.39 -7.93 -6.93
CA TYR A 140 17.05 -7.81 -7.52
C TYR A 140 15.96 -7.75 -6.44
N VAL A 141 16.03 -8.60 -5.42
CA VAL A 141 15.09 -8.56 -4.29
C VAL A 141 15.15 -7.21 -3.57
N GLY A 142 16.35 -6.65 -3.37
CA GLY A 142 16.51 -5.30 -2.81
C GLY A 142 15.75 -4.23 -3.60
N PHE A 143 15.90 -4.22 -4.92
CA PHE A 143 15.16 -3.30 -5.79
C PHE A 143 13.65 -3.56 -5.80
N ALA A 144 13.21 -4.82 -5.85
CA ALA A 144 11.80 -5.18 -5.79
C ALA A 144 11.15 -4.72 -4.48
N ILE A 145 11.86 -4.84 -3.35
CA ILE A 145 11.43 -4.32 -2.05
C ILE A 145 11.37 -2.79 -2.06
N ALA A 146 12.37 -2.11 -2.62
CA ALA A 146 12.36 -0.65 -2.71
C ALA A 146 11.16 -0.13 -3.54
N ILE A 147 10.84 -0.80 -4.64
CA ILE A 147 9.66 -0.50 -5.47
C ILE A 147 8.37 -0.76 -4.68
N LEU A 148 8.26 -1.89 -3.98
CA LEU A 148 7.13 -2.20 -3.09
C LEU A 148 6.93 -1.11 -2.03
N VAL A 149 8.02 -0.65 -1.40
CA VAL A 149 7.98 0.44 -0.41
C VAL A 149 7.47 1.72 -1.05
N GLY A 150 8.00 2.09 -2.23
CA GLY A 150 7.56 3.25 -3.00
C GLY A 150 6.07 3.20 -3.34
N ASP A 151 5.58 2.08 -3.86
CA ASP A 151 4.17 1.85 -4.17
C ASP A 151 3.29 1.97 -2.90
N ILE A 152 3.67 1.33 -1.79
CA ILE A 152 2.94 1.45 -0.52
C ILE A 152 2.89 2.91 -0.05
N VAL A 153 4.02 3.63 -0.08
CA VAL A 153 4.08 5.03 0.34
C VAL A 153 3.20 5.91 -0.55
N THR A 154 3.26 5.75 -1.87
CA THR A 154 2.42 6.53 -2.79
C THR A 154 0.94 6.23 -2.60
N ARG A 155 0.56 4.96 -2.40
CA ARG A 155 -0.83 4.56 -2.07
C ARG A 155 -1.27 5.16 -0.74
N VAL A 156 -0.44 5.09 0.29
CA VAL A 156 -0.76 5.67 1.61
C VAL A 156 -0.93 7.18 1.49
N ARG A 157 -0.06 7.88 0.76
CA ARG A 157 -0.20 9.32 0.48
C ARG A 157 -1.48 9.63 -0.29
N LYS A 158 -1.74 8.94 -1.40
CA LYS A 158 -2.99 9.08 -2.18
C LYS A 158 -4.21 8.84 -1.27
N ARG A 159 -4.18 7.84 -0.40
CA ARG A 159 -5.26 7.54 0.57
C ARG A 159 -5.41 8.60 1.66
N MET A 160 -4.32 9.22 2.12
CA MET A 160 -4.39 10.31 3.09
C MET A 160 -5.00 11.58 2.48
N VAL A 161 -4.65 11.90 1.24
CA VAL A 161 -5.12 13.11 0.54
C VAL A 161 -6.56 12.95 0.07
N TYR A 162 -6.83 11.92 -0.73
CA TYR A 162 -8.13 11.75 -1.38
C TYR A 162 -9.16 11.03 -0.49
N GLY A 163 -8.70 10.32 0.56
CA GLY A 163 -9.54 9.39 1.32
C GLY A 163 -9.94 8.20 0.46
N THR A 164 -10.01 6.98 1.01
CA THR A 164 -10.22 5.80 0.18
C THR A 164 -11.56 5.75 -0.54
N LYS A 165 -12.54 6.62 -0.24
CA LYS A 165 -13.92 6.50 -0.75
C LYS A 165 -14.83 7.68 -0.41
N ALA A 166 -14.49 8.89 -0.85
CA ALA A 166 -15.51 9.94 -1.03
C ALA A 166 -16.69 9.45 -1.92
N ALA A 167 -16.47 8.43 -2.76
CA ALA A 167 -17.47 7.80 -3.62
C ALA A 167 -18.44 6.79 -2.94
N LEU A 168 -18.08 6.19 -1.78
CA LEU A 168 -19.01 5.28 -1.07
C LEU A 168 -19.99 6.02 -0.16
N LEU A 169 -19.74 7.32 0.07
CA LEU A 169 -20.73 8.24 0.63
C LEU A 169 -21.72 8.64 -0.48
N LYS A 170 -22.50 7.67 -0.98
CA LYS A 170 -23.57 7.90 -1.97
C LYS A 170 -24.61 8.93 -1.51
N TYR A 171 -24.78 9.07 -0.19
CA TYR A 171 -25.60 10.13 0.41
C TYR A 171 -24.72 11.33 0.75
N GLY A 172 -24.96 12.45 0.07
CA GLY A 172 -24.38 13.75 0.44
C GLY A 172 -23.47 14.41 -0.58
N THR A 173 -23.06 13.71 -1.65
CA THR A 173 -22.17 14.25 -2.70
C THR A 173 -22.73 15.49 -3.40
N ASN A 174 -24.05 15.69 -3.38
CA ASN A 174 -24.71 16.88 -3.93
C ASN A 174 -25.10 17.94 -2.87
N ILE A 175 -24.76 17.74 -1.60
CA ILE A 175 -25.09 18.71 -0.55
C ILE A 175 -24.02 19.80 -0.55
N LYS A 176 -24.44 21.01 -0.93
CA LYS A 176 -23.58 22.20 -0.88
C LYS A 176 -23.09 22.44 0.55
N GLU A 177 -21.77 22.51 0.69
CA GLU A 177 -21.09 22.98 1.89
C GLU A 177 -21.29 24.50 2.06
N GLU A 178 -21.51 24.96 3.30
CA GLU A 178 -21.52 26.40 3.59
C GLU A 178 -20.09 26.95 3.59
N SER A 179 -19.85 28.01 2.80
CA SER A 179 -18.55 28.69 2.70
C SER A 179 -18.06 29.31 4.01
N ASP A 180 -19.00 29.66 4.89
CA ASP A 180 -18.72 30.50 6.07
C ASP A 180 -18.12 29.73 7.25
N ARG A 181 -18.02 28.40 7.15
CA ARG A 181 -17.55 27.54 8.25
C ARG A 181 -16.31 26.75 7.84
N LYS A 182 -15.27 26.84 8.66
CA LYS A 182 -14.11 25.94 8.59
C LYS A 182 -14.45 24.61 9.25
N ASN A 183 -14.16 23.50 8.56
CA ASN A 183 -14.34 22.15 9.08
C ASN A 183 -13.43 21.92 10.29
N VAL A 184 -14.00 21.97 11.51
CA VAL A 184 -13.26 21.72 12.75
C VAL A 184 -13.13 20.21 12.96
N PHE A 185 -11.90 19.74 13.18
CA PHE A 185 -11.60 18.34 13.38
C PHE A 185 -12.32 17.78 14.63
N MET A 186 -13.13 16.73 14.44
CA MET A 186 -14.03 16.16 15.44
C MET A 186 -14.95 17.19 16.12
N GLY A 187 -15.27 18.27 15.41
CA GLY A 187 -16.15 19.32 15.91
C GLY A 187 -17.61 18.85 16.05
N LYS A 188 -18.38 19.55 16.88
CA LYS A 188 -19.83 19.33 17.01
C LYS A 188 -20.54 19.55 15.67
N CYS A 189 -21.77 19.04 15.50
CA CYS A 189 -22.44 19.04 14.20
C CYS A 189 -22.60 20.44 13.56
N TRP A 190 -22.70 21.51 14.36
CA TRP A 190 -22.77 22.90 13.87
C TRP A 190 -21.42 23.54 13.54
N GLN A 191 -20.32 22.90 13.89
CA GLN A 191 -18.97 23.31 13.49
C GLN A 191 -18.58 22.72 12.13
N LEU A 192 -19.36 21.77 11.62
CA LEU A 192 -19.19 21.19 10.29
C LEU A 192 -19.87 22.06 9.21
N PRO A 193 -19.36 22.03 7.96
CA PRO A 193 -19.87 22.88 6.87
C PRO A 193 -21.27 22.49 6.37
N PHE A 194 -21.85 21.41 6.89
CA PHE A 194 -23.19 20.92 6.52
C PHE A 194 -24.33 21.52 7.36
N CYS A 195 -24.01 22.18 8.48
CA CYS A 195 -25.03 22.75 9.36
C CYS A 195 -25.41 24.16 8.93
N ARG A 196 -26.58 24.28 8.29
CA ARG A 196 -27.05 25.55 7.74
C ARG A 196 -27.47 26.57 8.79
N LYS A 197 -27.29 27.87 8.50
CA LYS A 197 -27.66 28.98 9.43
C LYS A 197 -29.12 28.93 9.87
N PHE A 198 -30.07 28.80 8.93
CA PHE A 198 -31.51 28.74 9.25
C PHE A 198 -31.89 27.53 10.12
N VAL A 199 -31.22 26.39 9.94
CA VAL A 199 -31.45 25.21 10.78
C VAL A 199 -30.96 25.50 12.20
N ARG A 200 -29.81 26.15 12.33
CA ARG A 200 -29.16 26.43 13.61
C ARG A 200 -29.99 27.31 14.52
N GLU A 201 -30.66 28.33 13.96
CA GLU A 201 -31.51 29.25 14.71
C GLU A 201 -32.67 28.55 15.41
N LYS A 202 -33.20 27.46 14.81
CA LYS A 202 -34.34 26.71 15.33
C LYS A 202 -33.96 25.34 15.90
N CYS A 203 -32.69 24.92 15.82
CA CYS A 203 -32.28 23.58 16.20
C CYS A 203 -32.15 23.44 17.73
N PRO A 204 -32.97 22.59 18.38
CA PRO A 204 -32.89 22.41 19.84
C PRO A 204 -31.55 21.82 20.28
N ILE A 205 -30.90 21.00 19.43
CA ILE A 205 -29.61 20.37 19.73
C ILE A 205 -28.48 21.40 19.77
N TYR A 206 -28.54 22.41 18.88
CA TYR A 206 -27.58 23.50 18.86
C TYR A 206 -27.68 24.35 20.12
N HIS A 207 -28.89 24.76 20.48
CA HIS A 207 -29.15 25.58 21.66
C HIS A 207 -28.86 24.84 22.97
N ALA A 208 -29.18 23.55 23.03
CA ALA A 208 -28.80 22.67 24.14
C ALA A 208 -27.30 22.30 24.16
N GLN A 209 -26.51 22.71 23.17
CA GLN A 209 -25.07 22.44 23.05
C GLN A 209 -24.68 20.94 23.09
N ARG A 210 -25.61 20.05 22.72
CA ARG A 210 -25.43 18.58 22.64
C ARG A 210 -25.09 18.12 21.22
N THR A 211 -24.66 16.88 21.02
CA THR A 211 -24.30 16.37 19.68
C THR A 211 -25.41 15.50 19.10
N CYS A 212 -25.80 15.75 17.85
CA CYS A 212 -26.93 15.06 17.20
C CYS A 212 -26.77 13.54 17.12
N TRP A 213 -25.55 13.02 16.94
CA TRP A 213 -25.31 11.58 16.85
C TRP A 213 -25.37 10.86 18.21
N ARG A 214 -25.16 11.57 19.33
CA ARG A 214 -25.34 10.98 20.68
C ARG A 214 -26.81 10.89 21.06
N GLU A 215 -27.59 11.88 20.66
CA GLU A 215 -29.04 11.91 20.89
C GLU A 215 -29.82 11.08 19.84
N LEU A 216 -29.15 10.55 18.81
CA LEU A 216 -29.74 9.83 17.68
C LEU A 216 -30.85 10.60 16.95
N VAL A 217 -30.80 11.93 17.01
CA VAL A 217 -31.77 12.85 16.41
C VAL A 217 -30.97 13.97 15.74
N GLY A 218 -31.26 14.29 14.48
CA GLY A 218 -30.52 15.33 13.77
C GLY A 218 -31.21 15.80 12.50
N CYS A 219 -30.91 17.01 12.06
CA CYS A 219 -31.55 17.66 10.91
C CYS A 219 -31.36 16.93 9.57
N MET A 220 -30.41 16.00 9.48
CA MET A 220 -30.10 15.23 8.26
C MET A 220 -30.48 13.75 8.39
N CYS A 221 -30.92 13.28 9.57
CA CYS A 221 -31.33 11.89 9.81
C CYS A 221 -32.76 11.74 10.37
N GLU A 222 -33.38 12.84 10.81
CA GLU A 222 -34.75 12.89 11.31
C GLU A 222 -35.54 13.99 10.59
N GLU A 223 -36.59 13.60 9.89
CA GLU A 223 -37.41 14.48 9.06
C GLU A 223 -38.17 15.53 9.90
N ALA A 224 -38.61 15.15 11.09
CA ALA A 224 -39.31 16.06 12.01
C ALA A 224 -38.46 17.28 12.39
N VAL A 225 -37.13 17.10 12.55
CA VAL A 225 -36.22 18.19 12.93
C VAL A 225 -36.06 19.19 11.79
N ILE A 226 -35.92 18.72 10.56
CA ILE A 226 -35.78 19.61 9.40
C ILE A 226 -37.11 20.26 9.03
N SER A 227 -38.22 19.52 9.13
CA SER A 227 -39.57 20.07 8.91
C SER A 227 -39.89 21.18 9.90
N ALA A 228 -39.57 20.99 11.18
CA ALA A 228 -39.74 22.03 12.21
C ALA A 228 -38.87 23.27 11.91
N ALA A 229 -37.62 23.09 11.47
CA ALA A 229 -36.74 24.19 11.09
C ALA A 229 -37.24 24.95 9.84
N MET A 230 -37.85 24.24 8.89
CA MET A 230 -38.44 24.82 7.67
C MET A 230 -39.80 25.48 7.94
N SER A 231 -40.51 25.07 8.99
CA SER A 231 -41.78 25.70 9.37
C SER A 231 -41.53 27.09 9.97
N ASP A 232 -42.28 28.10 9.52
CA ASP A 232 -42.23 29.47 10.06
C ASP A 232 -42.95 29.63 11.41
N LYS A 233 -43.14 28.53 12.14
CA LYS A 233 -43.70 28.57 13.47
C LYS A 233 -42.66 29.14 14.44
N PRO A 234 -42.98 30.19 15.21
CA PRO A 234 -42.08 30.72 16.22
C PRO A 234 -41.90 29.66 17.33
N VAL A 235 -40.67 29.20 17.53
CA VAL A 235 -40.33 28.32 18.65
C VAL A 235 -39.94 29.20 19.83
N SER A 236 -40.54 28.98 21.00
CA SER A 236 -40.20 29.75 22.19
C SER A 236 -38.74 29.53 22.60
N LYS A 237 -38.04 30.60 23.01
CA LYS A 237 -36.63 30.53 23.42
C LYS A 237 -36.40 29.56 24.58
N GLU A 238 -37.36 29.49 25.51
CA GLU A 238 -37.32 28.58 26.66
C GLU A 238 -37.42 27.11 26.22
N ALA A 239 -38.25 26.80 25.22
CA ALA A 239 -38.31 25.46 24.65
C ALA A 239 -36.99 25.08 23.96
N LEU A 240 -36.30 26.02 23.30
CA LEU A 240 -35.01 25.73 22.65
C LEU A 240 -33.87 25.46 23.63
N LEU A 241 -33.87 26.12 24.79
CA LEU A 241 -32.83 25.96 25.81
C LEU A 241 -33.02 24.69 26.64
N ASN A 242 -34.26 24.28 26.86
CA ASN A 242 -34.58 23.06 27.59
C ASN A 242 -34.36 21.83 26.71
N GLY A 243 -33.31 21.05 27.00
CA GLY A 243 -32.99 19.81 26.27
C GLY A 243 -34.11 18.75 26.28
N SER A 244 -35.15 18.92 27.08
CA SER A 244 -36.40 18.14 27.03
C SER A 244 -37.22 18.37 25.75
N ALA A 245 -36.98 19.46 25.02
CA ALA A 245 -37.67 19.77 23.76
C ALA A 245 -37.03 19.11 22.52
N ILE A 246 -36.01 18.26 22.68
CA ILE A 246 -35.44 17.51 21.55
C ILE A 246 -36.49 16.50 21.08
N PRO A 247 -37.01 16.62 19.84
CA PRO A 247 -38.06 15.74 19.35
C PRO A 247 -37.50 14.34 19.13
N ARG A 248 -37.86 13.40 20.01
CA ARG A 248 -37.49 11.99 19.86
C ARG A 248 -38.61 11.24 19.14
N ASN A 249 -38.27 10.63 18.01
CA ASN A 249 -39.21 9.80 17.28
C ASN A 249 -39.40 8.46 18.01
N ASN A 250 -40.54 8.29 18.67
CA ASN A 250 -40.86 7.05 19.40
C ASN A 250 -41.34 5.91 18.49
N LYS A 251 -41.52 6.15 17.18
CA LYS A 251 -41.97 5.12 16.23
C LYS A 251 -40.86 4.18 15.76
N LEU A 252 -39.60 4.58 15.93
CA LEU A 252 -38.43 3.83 15.48
C LEU A 252 -37.67 3.28 16.68
N THR A 253 -37.18 2.04 16.54
CA THR A 253 -36.24 1.48 17.50
C THR A 253 -34.91 2.21 17.46
N ASP A 254 -34.15 2.19 18.56
CA ASP A 254 -32.86 2.88 18.61
C ASP A 254 -31.85 2.30 17.62
N GLY A 255 -31.95 1.01 17.30
CA GLY A 255 -31.17 0.39 16.22
C GLY A 255 -31.46 1.00 14.84
N GLN A 256 -32.74 1.21 14.52
CA GLN A 256 -33.14 1.86 13.27
C GLN A 256 -32.71 3.33 13.21
N LYS A 257 -32.82 4.07 14.34
CA LYS A 257 -32.31 5.46 14.43
C LYS A 257 -30.81 5.52 14.21
N ARG A 258 -30.07 4.58 14.80
CA ARG A 258 -28.62 4.46 14.61
C ARG A 258 -28.25 4.16 13.16
N GLN A 259 -28.99 3.30 12.49
CA GLN A 259 -28.80 3.02 11.06
C GLN A 259 -29.04 4.25 10.17
N ARG A 260 -30.05 5.08 10.49
CA ARG A 260 -30.26 6.38 9.82
C ARG A 260 -29.12 7.35 10.09
N CYS A 261 -28.68 7.46 11.35
CA CYS A 261 -27.55 8.31 11.72
C CYS A 261 -26.27 7.87 11.01
N HIS A 262 -26.02 6.57 10.90
CA HIS A 262 -24.92 5.99 10.14
C HIS A 262 -24.93 6.44 8.67
N ASN A 263 -26.09 6.69 8.07
CA ASN A 263 -26.21 7.14 6.68
C ASN A 263 -26.20 8.68 6.53
N CYS A 264 -26.17 9.42 7.63
CA CYS A 264 -26.14 10.88 7.65
C CYS A 264 -24.77 11.43 7.23
N VAL A 265 -24.77 12.50 6.44
CA VAL A 265 -23.56 13.19 5.97
C VAL A 265 -22.69 13.71 7.12
N ILE A 266 -23.33 14.25 8.16
CA ILE A 266 -22.64 14.76 9.36
C ILE A 266 -21.89 13.63 10.08
N TYR A 267 -22.52 12.45 10.21
CA TYR A 267 -21.90 11.29 10.84
C TYR A 267 -20.73 10.76 9.99
N ASN A 268 -20.92 10.70 8.68
CA ASN A 268 -19.89 10.24 7.76
C ASN A 268 -18.65 11.15 7.74
N GLU A 269 -18.82 12.46 7.92
CA GLU A 269 -17.68 13.38 8.08
C GLU A 269 -16.94 13.17 9.40
N HIS A 270 -17.64 12.82 10.48
CA HIS A 270 -16.96 12.40 11.71
C HIS A 270 -16.16 11.11 11.51
N GLN A 271 -16.69 10.14 10.76
CA GLN A 271 -15.96 8.92 10.42
C GLN A 271 -14.72 9.24 9.57
N LYS A 272 -14.82 10.21 8.65
CA LYS A 272 -13.67 10.73 7.90
C LYS A 272 -12.63 11.39 8.80
N HIS A 273 -13.03 12.15 9.83
CA HIS A 273 -12.11 12.71 10.82
C HIS A 273 -11.44 11.62 11.67
N LYS A 274 -12.20 10.63 12.15
CA LYS A 274 -11.66 9.44 12.83
C LYS A 274 -10.62 8.74 11.97
N TYR A 275 -10.91 8.52 10.68
CA TYR A 275 -9.96 7.92 9.75
C TYR A 275 -8.70 8.77 9.58
N LYS A 276 -8.87 10.09 9.40
CA LYS A 276 -7.75 11.04 9.32
C LYS A 276 -6.88 11.04 10.58
N LEU A 277 -7.44 10.75 11.77
CA LEU A 277 -6.69 10.55 13.00
C LEU A 277 -5.98 9.20 13.05
N ALA A 278 -6.70 8.13 12.69
CA ALA A 278 -6.22 6.76 12.84
C ALA A 278 -5.04 6.46 11.92
N MET A 279 -5.00 7.08 10.73
CA MET A 279 -3.91 6.90 9.77
C MET A 279 -2.50 7.29 10.31
N PRO A 280 -2.26 8.52 10.80
CA PRO A 280 -0.96 8.88 11.37
C PRO A 280 -0.66 8.10 12.65
N LEU A 281 -1.68 7.77 13.47
CA LEU A 281 -1.48 6.93 14.66
C LEU A 281 -1.00 5.52 14.29
N ALA A 282 -1.58 4.91 13.25
CA ALA A 282 -1.12 3.62 12.74
C ALA A 282 0.33 3.72 12.23
N MET A 283 0.69 4.80 11.52
CA MET A 283 2.06 5.01 11.04
C MET A 283 3.06 5.14 12.20
N ILE A 284 2.72 5.94 13.23
CA ILE A 284 3.54 6.09 14.44
C ILE A 284 3.67 4.74 15.17
N PHE A 285 2.56 4.02 15.31
CA PHE A 285 2.54 2.70 15.95
C PHE A 285 3.51 1.73 15.27
N TYR A 286 3.43 1.58 13.94
CA TYR A 286 4.34 0.69 13.21
C TYR A 286 5.79 1.19 13.21
N GLY A 287 6.02 2.51 13.24
CA GLY A 287 7.36 3.08 13.44
C GLY A 287 7.96 2.69 14.80
N ILE A 288 7.19 2.79 15.88
CA ILE A 288 7.60 2.39 17.22
C ILE A 288 7.84 0.87 17.27
N VAL A 289 6.93 0.07 16.72
CA VAL A 289 7.08 -1.39 16.66
C VAL A 289 8.36 -1.77 15.91
N PHE A 290 8.65 -1.12 14.78
CA PHE A 290 9.89 -1.37 14.05
C PHE A 290 11.12 -1.05 14.90
N LEU A 291 11.18 0.13 15.53
CA LEU A 291 12.35 0.54 16.30
C LEU A 291 12.60 -0.33 17.52
N LEU A 292 11.55 -0.72 18.25
CA LEU A 292 11.67 -1.53 19.47
C LEU A 292 11.92 -3.01 19.19
N PHE A 293 11.36 -3.56 18.11
CA PHE A 293 11.39 -4.99 17.83
C PHE A 293 12.26 -5.36 16.62
N ARG A 294 13.09 -4.45 16.11
CA ARG A 294 13.92 -4.69 14.90
C ARG A 294 14.75 -5.98 14.98
N GLU A 295 15.38 -6.25 16.13
CA GLU A 295 16.29 -7.37 16.31
C GLU A 295 15.51 -8.69 16.42
N SER A 296 14.44 -8.70 17.20
CA SER A 296 13.54 -9.86 17.31
C SER A 296 12.85 -10.20 15.98
N LEU A 297 12.41 -9.19 15.24
CA LEU A 297 11.80 -9.38 13.91
C LEU A 297 12.85 -9.87 12.90
N GLY A 298 14.06 -9.32 12.92
CA GLY A 298 15.17 -9.79 12.09
C GLY A 298 15.53 -11.25 12.37
N GLY A 299 15.57 -11.64 13.65
CA GLY A 299 15.76 -13.03 14.06
C GLY A 299 14.64 -13.95 13.58
N TRP A 300 13.38 -13.49 13.66
CA TRP A 300 12.24 -14.25 13.15
C TRP A 300 12.27 -14.43 11.63
N VAL A 301 12.60 -13.37 10.88
CA VAL A 301 12.75 -13.40 9.43
C VAL A 301 13.91 -14.30 9.02
N SER A 302 15.06 -14.21 9.69
CA SER A 302 16.18 -15.13 9.47
C SER A 302 15.78 -16.58 9.73
N GLY A 303 15.07 -16.84 10.84
CA GLY A 303 14.55 -18.18 11.15
C GLY A 303 13.56 -18.71 10.10
N MET A 304 12.69 -17.85 9.57
CA MET A 304 11.80 -18.20 8.46
C MET A 304 12.57 -18.52 7.18
N MET A 305 13.60 -17.73 6.85
CA MET A 305 14.45 -17.96 5.69
C MET A 305 15.21 -19.28 5.82
N THR A 306 15.85 -19.54 6.97
CA THR A 306 16.51 -20.82 7.23
C THR A 306 15.51 -21.99 7.19
N GLY A 307 14.30 -21.81 7.73
CA GLY A 307 13.22 -22.80 7.66
C GLY A 307 12.76 -23.07 6.22
N ALA A 308 12.61 -22.03 5.41
CA ALA A 308 12.28 -22.15 3.99
C ALA A 308 13.40 -22.85 3.22
N SER A 309 14.66 -22.43 3.42
CA SER A 309 15.84 -23.08 2.84
C SER A 309 15.93 -24.56 3.22
N LYS A 310 15.65 -24.92 4.48
CA LYS A 310 15.64 -26.33 4.91
C LYS A 310 14.55 -27.15 4.21
N LYS A 311 13.33 -26.63 4.11
CA LYS A 311 12.23 -27.31 3.39
C LYS A 311 12.54 -27.47 1.91
N VAL A 312 13.09 -26.42 1.31
CA VAL A 312 13.55 -26.42 -0.07
C VAL A 312 14.66 -27.46 -0.27
N ASN A 313 15.66 -27.51 0.62
CA ASN A 313 16.73 -28.51 0.59
C ASN A 313 16.22 -29.94 0.75
N GLN A 314 15.19 -30.15 1.57
CA GLN A 314 14.54 -31.46 1.69
C GLN A 314 13.86 -31.88 0.39
N ILE A 315 13.26 -30.94 -0.34
CA ILE A 315 12.64 -31.19 -1.65
C ILE A 315 13.70 -31.42 -2.73
N THR A 316 14.86 -30.73 -2.64
CA THR A 316 15.93 -30.81 -3.64
C THR A 316 17.01 -31.87 -3.36
N VAL A 317 16.76 -32.82 -2.45
CA VAL A 317 17.66 -33.95 -2.13
C VAL A 317 19.01 -33.51 -1.53
N GLY A 318 19.01 -32.48 -0.67
CA GLY A 318 20.15 -32.15 0.19
C GLY A 318 21.34 -31.48 -0.50
N THR A 319 21.18 -31.05 -1.75
CA THR A 319 22.28 -30.61 -2.60
C THR A 319 22.78 -29.19 -2.33
N VAL A 320 22.01 -28.37 -1.60
CA VAL A 320 22.28 -26.94 -1.51
C VAL A 320 22.74 -26.58 -0.11
N LYS A 321 23.94 -26.00 -0.01
CA LYS A 321 24.46 -25.39 1.22
C LYS A 321 23.49 -24.31 1.69
N GLU A 322 23.23 -24.20 3.00
CA GLU A 322 22.29 -23.20 3.54
C GLU A 322 22.58 -21.81 2.94
N ILE A 323 21.61 -21.25 2.22
CA ILE A 323 21.73 -19.92 1.65
C ILE A 323 21.60 -18.93 2.80
N GLY A 324 22.74 -18.46 3.30
CA GLY A 324 22.79 -17.35 4.24
C GLY A 324 22.25 -16.10 3.57
N ALA A 325 21.05 -15.67 3.96
CA ALA A 325 20.56 -14.34 3.61
C ALA A 325 21.48 -13.32 4.30
N GLY A 326 22.11 -12.44 3.52
CA GLY A 326 22.96 -11.37 4.06
C GLY A 326 22.18 -10.51 5.06
N GLU A 327 22.87 -9.89 6.02
CA GLU A 327 22.25 -9.08 7.08
C GLU A 327 21.32 -8.00 6.50
N TYR A 328 21.80 -7.29 5.47
CA TYR A 328 21.01 -6.27 4.76
C TYR A 328 19.73 -6.84 4.17
N PHE A 329 19.77 -8.02 3.57
CA PHE A 329 18.59 -8.67 3.01
C PHE A 329 17.55 -8.95 4.09
N ASN A 330 17.97 -9.47 5.26
CA ASN A 330 17.08 -9.73 6.38
C ASN A 330 16.44 -8.43 6.90
N GLN A 331 17.21 -7.34 6.98
CA GLN A 331 16.68 -6.03 7.36
C GLN A 331 15.65 -5.51 6.35
N PHE A 332 15.93 -5.60 5.04
CA PHE A 332 15.00 -5.19 3.99
C PHE A 332 13.70 -6.01 4.02
N LEU A 333 13.81 -7.33 4.15
CA LEU A 333 12.65 -8.21 4.21
C LEU A 333 11.80 -7.94 5.47
N THR A 334 12.45 -7.62 6.60
CA THR A 334 11.77 -7.20 7.83
C THR A 334 10.96 -5.92 7.60
N VAL A 335 11.55 -4.91 6.96
CA VAL A 335 10.84 -3.67 6.60
C VAL A 335 9.65 -3.97 5.69
N ALA A 336 9.83 -4.84 4.68
CA ALA A 336 8.75 -5.21 3.76
C ALA A 336 7.57 -5.87 4.50
N ILE A 337 7.83 -6.80 5.41
CA ILE A 337 6.79 -7.46 6.21
C ILE A 337 6.01 -6.46 7.06
N ILE A 338 6.71 -5.51 7.69
CA ILE A 338 6.09 -4.45 8.49
C ILE A 338 5.20 -3.56 7.63
N LEU A 339 5.66 -3.18 6.42
CA LEU A 339 4.86 -2.38 5.50
C LEU A 339 3.62 -3.12 5.01
N VAL A 340 3.73 -4.43 4.75
CA VAL A 340 2.58 -5.28 4.42
C VAL A 340 1.60 -5.32 5.58
N ALA A 341 2.08 -5.56 6.81
CA ALA A 341 1.24 -5.56 8.01
C ALA A 341 0.54 -4.20 8.21
N PHE A 342 1.26 -3.09 8.03
CA PHE A 342 0.71 -1.74 8.05
C PHE A 342 -0.39 -1.56 7.00
N ALA A 343 -0.16 -1.99 5.76
CA ALA A 343 -1.14 -1.90 4.68
C ALA A 343 -2.43 -2.67 5.00
N TYR A 344 -2.34 -3.86 5.62
CA TYR A 344 -3.50 -4.61 6.09
C TYR A 344 -4.21 -3.93 7.26
N THR A 345 -3.46 -3.35 8.20
CA THR A 345 -4.05 -2.58 9.30
C THR A 345 -4.79 -1.35 8.80
N VAL A 346 -4.28 -0.64 7.79
CA VAL A 346 -5.01 0.46 7.14
C VAL A 346 -6.33 -0.03 6.53
N LYS A 347 -6.33 -1.19 5.85
CA LYS A 347 -7.58 -1.80 5.33
C LYS A 347 -8.54 -2.18 6.46
N LEU A 348 -8.03 -2.69 7.58
CA LEU A 348 -8.83 -3.03 8.76
C LEU A 348 -9.44 -1.78 9.40
N ILE A 349 -8.66 -0.71 9.57
CA ILE A 349 -9.13 0.60 10.06
C ILE A 349 -10.22 1.15 9.14
N GLU A 350 -10.04 1.08 7.82
CA GLU A 350 -11.06 1.48 6.85
C GLU A 350 -12.35 0.67 7.03
N HIS A 351 -12.23 -0.66 7.16
CA HIS A 351 -13.36 -1.54 7.39
C HIS A 351 -14.09 -1.19 8.70
N ALA A 352 -13.35 -1.01 9.79
CA ALA A 352 -13.90 -0.67 11.10
C ALA A 352 -14.63 0.69 11.10
N ILE A 353 -14.02 1.71 10.48
CA ILE A 353 -14.56 3.08 10.50
C ILE A 353 -15.71 3.25 9.49
N PHE A 354 -15.58 2.74 8.26
CA PHE A 354 -16.58 3.02 7.22
C PHE A 354 -17.63 1.93 7.06
N LYS A 355 -17.29 0.64 7.25
CA LYS A 355 -18.26 -0.46 7.15
C LYS A 355 -18.92 -0.75 8.49
N LEU A 356 -18.12 -0.95 9.56
CA LEU A 356 -18.65 -1.23 10.89
C LEU A 356 -19.14 0.04 11.62
N LYS A 357 -18.65 1.22 11.21
CA LYS A 357 -19.05 2.53 11.74
C LYS A 357 -18.83 2.68 13.25
N ILE A 358 -17.74 2.10 13.75
CA ILE A 358 -17.30 2.12 15.16
C ILE A 358 -16.83 3.52 15.57
#